data_AF-A0A416R6P4-F1
#
_entry.id   AF-A0A416R6P4-F1
#
_cell.length_a   1.000
_cell.length_b   1.000
_cell.length_c   1.000
_cell.angle_alpha   90.00
_cell.angle_beta   90.00
_cell.angle_gamma   90.00
#
_symmetry.space_group_name_H-M   'P 1'
#
loop_
_entity.id
_entity.type
_entity.pdbx_description
1 polymer ?
#
loop_
_entity_poly.entity_id
_entity_poly.type
_entity_poly.pdbx_seq_one_letter_code
_entity_poly.pdbx_strand_id
1 'polypeptide(L)'
;MKKRSICLAAAACVLAAVLAVGAAARVGRPLTGRFLMGDQNTPILIDDSGTPIVLTDRTSSDLFSGLSDGDRIMVFASPVAETYPARAGVYFCLRLSRGVPEDLPLQTLQTLSELGWLTLPAPTAAFAQAAA
;
A
#
# COMPACT_ATOMS: atom_id res chain seq x y z
N MET A 1 -9.00 -43.58 31.42
CA MET A 1 -9.74 -42.78 30.41
C MET A 1 -9.33 -41.29 30.40
N LYS A 2 -9.08 -40.64 31.56
CA LYS A 2 -8.68 -39.21 31.65
C LYS A 2 -7.39 -38.82 30.91
N LYS A 3 -6.38 -39.70 30.80
CA LYS A 3 -5.11 -39.39 30.10
C LYS A 3 -5.27 -39.27 28.57
N ARG A 4 -6.16 -40.08 27.97
CA ARG A 4 -6.42 -40.08 26.53
C ARG A 4 -7.21 -38.85 26.08
N SER A 5 -8.15 -38.39 26.90
CA SER A 5 -8.92 -37.17 26.64
C SER A 5 -8.07 -35.90 26.75
N ILE A 6 -7.08 -35.86 27.65
CA ILE A 6 -6.14 -34.74 27.76
C ILE A 6 -5.20 -34.69 26.55
N CYS A 7 -4.67 -35.83 26.09
CA CYS A 7 -3.85 -35.88 24.87
C CYS A 7 -4.63 -35.46 23.63
N LEU A 8 -5.90 -35.87 23.49
CA LEU A 8 -6.76 -35.47 22.37
C LEU A 8 -7.05 -33.96 22.38
N ALA A 9 -7.35 -33.39 23.54
CA ALA A 9 -7.59 -31.95 23.66
C ALA A 9 -6.33 -31.13 23.34
N ALA A 10 -5.16 -31.56 23.84
CA ALA A 10 -3.89 -30.91 23.54
C ALA A 10 -3.56 -30.98 22.03
N ALA A 11 -3.73 -32.14 21.39
CA ALA A 11 -3.50 -32.30 19.95
C ALA A 11 -4.46 -31.42 19.12
N ALA A 12 -5.73 -31.32 19.52
CA ALA A 12 -6.71 -30.45 18.87
C ALA A 12 -6.35 -28.96 19.01
N CYS A 13 -5.89 -28.52 20.19
CA CYS A 13 -5.42 -27.16 20.39
C CYS A 13 -4.18 -26.83 19.56
N VAL A 14 -3.22 -27.75 19.48
CA VAL A 14 -2.02 -27.59 18.63
C VAL A 14 -2.41 -27.51 17.16
N LEU A 15 -3.30 -28.38 16.69
CA LEU A 15 -3.79 -28.34 15.31
C LEU A 15 -4.52 -27.03 15.00
N ALA A 16 -5.38 -26.55 15.90
CA ALA A 16 -6.07 -25.27 15.75
C ALA A 16 -5.08 -24.09 15.70
N ALA A 17 -4.04 -24.10 16.55
CA ALA A 17 -2.99 -23.08 16.52
C ALA A 17 -2.20 -23.09 15.20
N VAL A 18 -1.84 -24.27 14.69
CA VAL A 18 -1.14 -24.42 13.39
C VAL A 18 -2.01 -23.92 12.23
N LEU A 19 -3.31 -24.25 12.23
CA LEU A 19 -4.25 -23.77 11.22
C LEU A 19 -4.43 -22.25 11.28
N ALA A 20 -4.52 -21.67 12.48
CA ALA A 20 -4.63 -20.22 12.66
C ALA A 20 -3.37 -19.48 12.16
N VAL A 21 -2.17 -19.98 12.48
CA VAL A 21 -0.90 -19.42 11.97
C VAL A 21 -0.82 -19.53 10.44
N GLY A 22 -1.20 -20.68 9.88
CA GLY A 22 -1.24 -20.89 8.43
C GLY A 22 -2.22 -19.97 7.72
N ALA A 23 -3.39 -19.69 8.33
CA ALA A 23 -4.37 -18.74 7.79
C ALA A 23 -3.85 -17.29 7.87
N ALA A 24 -3.25 -16.89 9.00
CA ALA A 24 -2.66 -15.56 9.15
C ALA A 24 -1.52 -15.29 8.17
N ALA A 25 -0.70 -16.29 7.86
CA ALA A 25 0.37 -16.19 6.85
C ALA A 25 -0.16 -16.02 5.41
N ARG A 26 -1.43 -16.34 5.15
CA ARG A 26 -2.07 -16.16 3.83
C ARG A 26 -2.68 -14.78 3.66
N VAL A 27 -2.96 -14.08 4.76
CA VAL A 27 -3.40 -12.68 4.74
C VAL A 27 -2.14 -11.86 4.46
N GLY A 28 -2.01 -11.36 3.23
CA GLY A 28 -0.87 -10.54 2.82
C GLY A 28 -0.61 -9.39 3.81
N ARG A 29 0.65 -8.97 3.95
CA ARG A 29 1.00 -7.85 4.82
C ARG A 29 0.32 -6.58 4.28
N PRO A 30 -0.26 -5.73 5.14
CA PRO A 30 -0.79 -4.46 4.69
C PRO A 30 0.35 -3.61 4.11
N LEU A 31 0.08 -2.94 2.99
CA LEU A 31 1.00 -1.97 2.41
C LEU A 31 0.76 -0.63 3.10
N THR A 32 1.82 0.09 3.40
CA THR A 32 1.75 1.42 4.01
C THR A 32 2.61 2.37 3.20
N GLY A 33 2.13 3.60 3.02
CA GLY A 33 2.84 4.58 2.21
C GLY A 33 2.13 5.91 2.15
N ARG A 34 2.63 6.79 1.28
CA ARG A 34 2.04 8.08 0.95
C ARG A 34 1.16 7.93 -0.27
N PHE A 35 -0.04 8.45 -0.19
CA PHE A 35 -0.99 8.49 -1.30
C PHE A 35 -0.60 9.59 -2.28
N LEU A 36 -0.76 9.29 -3.56
CA LEU A 36 -0.61 10.22 -4.67
C LEU A 36 -1.69 9.89 -5.69
N MET A 37 -2.44 10.90 -6.13
CA MET A 37 -3.31 10.78 -7.29
C MET A 37 -2.52 11.11 -8.55
N GLY A 38 -2.22 10.09 -9.35
CA GLY A 38 -1.61 10.28 -10.65
C GLY A 38 -2.59 10.73 -11.72
N ASP A 39 -2.06 10.88 -12.94
CA ASP A 39 -2.86 11.27 -14.10
C ASP A 39 -4.00 10.27 -14.35
N GLN A 40 -5.07 10.74 -15.00
CA GLN A 40 -6.28 9.94 -15.27
C GLN A 40 -6.93 9.34 -14.00
N ASN A 41 -6.76 10.01 -12.85
CA ASN A 41 -7.31 9.59 -11.57
C ASN A 41 -6.78 8.21 -11.13
N THR A 42 -5.47 7.99 -11.35
CA THR A 42 -4.79 6.73 -11.02
C THR A 42 -4.24 6.79 -9.59
N PRO A 43 -4.80 6.04 -8.62
CA PRO A 43 -4.31 6.05 -7.26
C PRO A 43 -2.97 5.31 -7.15
N ILE A 44 -1.98 5.96 -6.53
CA ILE A 44 -0.63 5.44 -6.34
C ILE A 44 -0.31 5.49 -4.84
N LEU A 45 0.26 4.40 -4.32
CA LEU A 45 0.91 4.38 -3.01
C LEU A 45 2.42 4.39 -3.23
N ILE A 46 3.11 5.35 -2.62
CA ILE A 46 4.57 5.36 -2.54
C ILE A 46 4.94 4.81 -1.17
N ASP A 47 5.55 3.63 -1.13
CA ASP A 47 5.93 3.00 0.12
C ASP A 47 7.13 3.68 0.79
N ASP A 48 7.53 3.21 1.96
CA ASP A 48 8.64 3.79 2.72
C ASP A 48 10.01 3.66 2.04
N SER A 49 10.14 2.79 1.03
CA SER A 49 11.34 2.68 0.21
C SER A 49 11.35 3.63 -0.98
N GLY A 50 10.26 4.40 -1.18
CA GLY A 50 10.06 5.24 -2.34
C GLY A 50 9.55 4.48 -3.57
N THR A 51 9.14 3.21 -3.41
CA THR A 51 8.63 2.39 -4.51
C THR A 51 7.18 2.76 -4.83
N PRO A 52 6.86 3.16 -6.07
CA PRO A 52 5.49 3.47 -6.46
C PRO A 52 4.70 2.21 -6.80
N ILE A 53 3.50 2.11 -6.25
CA ILE A 53 2.56 1.00 -6.43
C ILE A 53 1.23 1.56 -6.89
N VAL A 54 0.85 1.29 -8.14
CA VAL A 54 -0.47 1.61 -8.69
C VAL A 54 -1.51 0.71 -8.04
N LEU A 55 -2.55 1.35 -7.51
CA LEU A 55 -3.64 0.70 -6.80
C LEU A 55 -4.86 0.54 -7.71
N THR A 56 -5.62 -0.53 -7.53
CA THR A 56 -6.90 -0.74 -8.20
C THR A 56 -7.95 -1.11 -7.18
N ASP A 57 -9.04 -0.35 -7.08
CA ASP A 57 -10.17 -0.70 -6.21
C ASP A 57 -10.84 -2.01 -6.69
N ARG A 58 -10.91 -3.01 -5.82
CA ARG A 58 -11.55 -4.32 -6.08
C ARG A 58 -12.94 -4.45 -5.47
N THR A 59 -13.48 -3.39 -4.87
CA THR A 59 -14.68 -3.40 -4.03
C THR A 59 -15.83 -2.56 -4.56
N SER A 60 -15.63 -1.79 -5.65
CA SER A 60 -16.60 -0.84 -6.21
C SER A 60 -17.07 0.25 -5.23
N SER A 61 -16.28 0.53 -4.19
CA SER A 61 -16.66 1.43 -3.09
C SER A 61 -16.12 2.85 -3.23
N ASP A 62 -15.35 3.14 -4.28
CA ASP A 62 -14.51 4.34 -4.37
C ASP A 62 -13.58 4.47 -3.15
N LEU A 63 -12.74 3.45 -2.93
CA LEU A 63 -11.90 3.34 -1.72
C LEU A 63 -10.94 4.52 -1.47
N PHE A 64 -10.65 5.31 -2.50
CA PHE A 64 -9.68 6.41 -2.44
C PHE A 64 -10.35 7.78 -2.34
N SER A 65 -11.69 7.83 -2.27
CA SER A 65 -12.45 9.06 -2.14
C SER A 65 -12.03 9.86 -0.90
N GLY A 66 -11.80 11.17 -1.07
CA GLY A 66 -11.44 12.07 0.03
C GLY A 66 -10.01 11.94 0.56
N LEU A 67 -9.15 11.16 -0.10
CA LEU A 67 -7.71 11.21 0.11
C LEU A 67 -7.11 12.40 -0.65
N SER A 68 -6.01 12.92 -0.12
CA SER A 68 -5.21 13.98 -0.76
C SER A 68 -3.77 13.54 -0.91
N ASP A 69 -3.06 14.13 -1.86
CA ASP A 69 -1.64 13.87 -2.09
C ASP A 69 -0.83 14.09 -0.80
N GLY A 70 0.00 13.11 -0.47
CA GLY A 70 0.78 13.09 0.77
C GLY A 70 0.08 12.42 1.96
N ASP A 71 -1.23 12.15 1.90
CA ASP A 71 -1.92 11.42 2.98
C ASP A 71 -1.22 10.09 3.26
N ARG A 72 -0.99 9.79 4.54
CA ARG A 72 -0.43 8.51 4.94
C ARG A 72 -1.55 7.49 4.97
N ILE A 73 -1.42 6.41 4.21
CA ILE A 73 -2.45 5.38 4.09
C ILE A 73 -1.90 3.98 4.38
N MET A 74 -2.80 3.11 4.83
CA MET A 74 -2.59 1.67 4.93
C MET A 74 -3.63 0.97 4.06
N VAL A 75 -3.21 0.00 3.26
CA VAL A 75 -4.10 -0.78 2.40
C VAL A 75 -3.93 -2.28 2.59
N PHE A 76 -5.04 -3.01 2.57
CA PHE A 76 -5.01 -4.46 2.37
C PHE A 76 -5.22 -4.74 0.89
N ALA A 77 -4.26 -5.44 0.30
CA ALA A 77 -4.20 -5.62 -1.14
C ALA A 77 -3.88 -7.07 -1.52
N SER A 78 -4.08 -7.39 -2.80
CA SER A 78 -3.53 -8.58 -3.44
C SER A 78 -1.99 -8.57 -3.34
N PRO A 79 -1.32 -9.70 -3.65
CA PRO A 79 0.11 -9.69 -3.90
C PRO A 79 0.49 -8.58 -4.89
N VAL A 80 1.62 -7.93 -4.63
CA VAL A 80 2.16 -6.86 -5.46
C VAL A 80 2.83 -7.49 -6.69
N ALA A 81 2.44 -7.06 -7.88
CA ALA A 81 3.07 -7.50 -9.12
C ALA A 81 4.43 -6.81 -9.31
N GLU A 82 5.43 -7.59 -9.73
CA GLU A 82 6.81 -7.15 -10.00
C GLU A 82 6.91 -6.43 -11.37
N THR A 83 6.15 -5.34 -11.52
CA THR A 83 6.22 -4.41 -12.66
C THR A 83 6.74 -3.05 -12.20
N TYR A 84 6.99 -2.12 -13.12
CA TYR A 84 7.29 -0.74 -12.77
C TYR A 84 6.36 0.27 -13.49
N PRO A 85 5.60 1.10 -12.75
CA PRO A 85 5.33 0.99 -11.31
C PRO A 85 4.76 -0.38 -10.93
N ALA A 86 4.93 -0.76 -9.67
CA ALA A 86 4.36 -2.00 -9.15
C ALA A 86 2.83 -1.88 -9.14
N ARG A 87 2.11 -3.01 -9.04
CA ARG A 87 0.64 -3.01 -9.12
C ARG A 87 0.00 -3.89 -8.06
N ALA A 88 -1.08 -3.43 -7.45
CA ALA A 88 -1.85 -4.22 -6.50
C ALA A 88 -3.35 -3.88 -6.51
N GLY A 89 -4.20 -4.90 -6.36
CA GLY A 89 -5.65 -4.72 -6.17
C GLY A 89 -5.97 -4.51 -4.69
N VAL A 90 -6.64 -3.41 -4.36
CA VAL A 90 -6.95 -3.02 -2.98
C VAL A 90 -8.37 -3.44 -2.60
N TYR A 91 -8.48 -4.06 -1.43
CA TYR A 91 -9.74 -4.49 -0.83
C TYR A 91 -10.18 -3.59 0.33
N PHE A 92 -9.24 -2.83 0.91
CA PHE A 92 -9.52 -1.91 2.01
C PHE A 92 -8.45 -0.83 2.06
N CYS A 93 -8.87 0.41 2.35
CA CYS A 93 -7.98 1.56 2.54
C CYS A 93 -8.33 2.29 3.84
N LEU A 94 -7.31 2.63 4.61
CA LEU A 94 -7.43 3.44 5.82
C LEU A 94 -6.44 4.60 5.75
N ARG A 95 -6.93 5.83 5.92
CA ARG A 95 -6.07 6.99 6.18
C ARG A 95 -5.55 6.95 7.62
N LEU A 96 -4.24 6.89 7.76
CA LEU A 96 -3.55 6.91 9.05
C LEU A 96 -3.31 8.34 9.54
N SER A 97 -2.92 9.24 8.64
CA SER A 97 -2.75 10.66 8.95
C SER A 97 -2.94 11.51 7.69
N ARG A 98 -3.27 12.78 7.87
CA ARG A 98 -3.19 13.75 6.78
C ARG A 98 -1.73 13.99 6.39
N GLY A 99 -1.48 14.33 5.14
CA GLY A 99 -0.19 14.84 4.68
C GLY A 99 -0.36 15.95 3.66
N VAL A 100 0.77 16.36 3.10
CA VAL A 100 0.86 17.40 2.07
C VAL A 100 1.72 16.91 0.91
N PRO A 101 1.60 17.49 -0.30
CA PRO A 101 2.39 17.06 -1.47
C PRO A 101 3.92 17.07 -1.22
N GLU A 102 4.41 17.94 -0.35
CA GLU A 102 5.83 18.02 0.01
C GLU A 102 6.33 16.81 0.82
N ASP A 103 5.41 16.01 1.40
CA ASP A 103 5.75 14.75 2.08
C ASP A 103 6.09 13.61 1.08
N LEU A 104 5.85 13.82 -0.22
CA LEU A 104 6.13 12.83 -1.26
C LEU A 104 7.60 12.88 -1.70
N PRO A 105 8.24 11.72 -1.94
CA PRO A 105 9.64 11.68 -2.32
C PRO A 105 9.83 12.22 -3.75
N LEU A 106 10.55 13.33 -3.86
CA LEU A 106 10.78 14.06 -5.11
C LEU A 106 11.34 13.18 -6.23
N GLN A 107 12.30 12.30 -5.90
CA GLN A 107 12.92 11.40 -6.88
C GLN A 107 11.88 10.47 -7.53
N THR A 108 10.97 9.89 -6.73
CA THR A 108 9.90 9.03 -7.25
C THR A 108 8.93 9.83 -8.13
N LEU A 109 8.59 11.07 -7.75
CA LEU A 109 7.73 11.95 -8.55
C LEU A 109 8.36 12.28 -9.90
N GLN A 110 9.66 12.58 -9.92
CA GLN A 110 10.40 12.85 -11.15
C GLN A 110 10.39 11.63 -12.08
N THR A 111 10.73 10.44 -11.56
CA THR A 111 10.70 9.21 -12.36
C THR A 111 9.30 8.89 -12.89
N LEU A 112 8.26 9.04 -12.07
CA LEU A 112 6.88 8.83 -12.52
C LEU A 112 6.47 9.84 -13.60
N SER A 113 6.94 11.10 -13.50
CA SER A 113 6.67 12.11 -14.52
C SER A 113 7.39 11.83 -15.84
N GLU A 114 8.67 11.44 -15.80
CA GLU A 114 9.44 11.04 -16.98
C GLU A 114 8.79 9.86 -17.72
N LEU A 115 8.15 8.96 -16.97
CA LEU A 115 7.42 7.81 -17.50
C LEU A 115 5.98 8.12 -17.91
N GLY A 116 5.53 9.38 -17.79
CA GLY A 116 4.20 9.82 -18.21
C GLY A 116 3.05 9.40 -17.28
N TRP A 117 3.36 9.07 -16.02
CA TRP A 117 2.34 8.78 -14.99
C TRP A 117 1.85 10.04 -14.27
N LEU A 118 2.65 11.11 -14.30
CA LEU A 118 2.36 12.38 -13.65
C LEU A 118 2.65 13.54 -14.60
N THR A 119 1.70 14.46 -14.69
CA THR A 119 1.96 15.79 -15.21
C THR A 119 2.35 16.70 -14.06
N LEU A 120 3.65 16.84 -13.81
CA LEU A 120 4.13 17.84 -12.86
C LEU A 120 3.93 19.24 -13.44
N PRO A 121 3.48 20.22 -12.63
CA PRO A 121 3.48 21.61 -13.07
C PRO A 121 4.91 22.00 -13.47
N ALA A 122 5.04 22.78 -14.56
CA ALA A 122 6.34 23.25 -15.04
C ALA A 122 7.17 23.78 -13.86
N PRO A 123 8.48 23.51 -13.81
CA PRO A 123 9.30 23.85 -12.65
C PRO A 123 9.35 25.38 -12.50
N THR A 124 8.43 25.93 -11.71
CA THR A 124 8.64 27.22 -11.07
C THR A 124 9.85 27.06 -10.15
N ALA A 125 10.76 28.01 -10.21
CA ALA A 125 12.12 28.09 -9.65
C ALA A 125 12.41 27.47 -8.25
N ALA A 126 11.41 27.00 -7.50
CA ALA A 126 11.56 26.31 -6.22
C ALA A 126 12.28 24.95 -6.32
N PHE A 127 12.10 24.18 -7.40
CA PHE A 127 12.76 22.86 -7.54
C PHE A 127 14.25 22.95 -7.91
N ALA A 128 14.73 24.09 -8.40
CA ALA A 128 16.12 24.27 -8.83
C ALA A 128 17.11 24.48 -7.66
N GLN A 129 16.62 24.85 -6.47
CA GLN A 129 17.49 25.15 -5.32
C GLN A 129 17.86 23.93 -4.46
N ALA A 130 17.25 22.76 -4.69
CA ALA A 130 17.59 21.53 -3.96
C ALA A 130 18.73 20.71 -4.62
N ALA A 131 19.23 21.13 -5.78
CA ALA A 131 20.27 20.45 -6.55
C ALA A 131 21.57 21.27 -6.70
N ALA A 132 21.74 22.34 -5.91
CA ALA A 132 22.93 23.19 -5.89
C ALA A 132 23.72 23.02 -4.59
#